data_AF-A0A2M7M5E7-F1
#
_entry.id   AF-A0A2M7M5E7-F1
#
_cell.length_a   1.000
_cell.length_b   1.000
_cell.length_c   1.000
_cell.angle_alpha   90.00
_cell.angle_beta   90.00
_cell.angle_gamma   90.00
#
_symmetry.space_group_name_H-M   'P 1'
#
loop_
_entity.id
_entity.type
_entity.pdbx_description
1 polymer ?
#
loop_
_entity_poly.entity_id
_entity_poly.type
_entity_poly.pdbx_seq_one_letter_code
_entity_poly.pdbx_strand_id
1 'polypeptide(L)' 'MKKAKYEIIKDEEPYYGKIPELSGVWATGKTLEECRKNLKETVEDWIILSVKKDLPIPNLGKESIRVEEKVSV' A
#
# COMPACT_ATOMS: atom_id res chain seq x y z
N MET A 1 -3.26 -4.57 -6.01
CA MET A 1 -2.97 -3.44 -6.93
C MET A 1 -4.16 -2.97 -7.78
N LYS A 2 -5.29 -3.69 -7.92
CA LYS A 2 -6.44 -3.25 -8.75
C LYS A 2 -7.04 -1.89 -8.37
N LYS A 3 -6.86 -1.47 -7.12
CA LYS A 3 -7.32 -0.19 -6.56
C LYS A 3 -6.27 0.93 -6.62
N ALA A 4 -5.08 0.65 -7.13
CA ALA A 4 -4.05 1.66 -7.29
C ALA A 4 -4.47 2.68 -8.35
N LYS A 5 -4.28 3.96 -8.03
CA LYS A 5 -4.44 5.07 -8.97
C LYS A 5 -3.07 5.62 -9.29
N TYR A 6 -2.86 5.95 -10.56
CA TYR A 6 -1.62 6.51 -11.07
C TYR A 6 -1.89 7.89 -11.67
N GLU A 7 -1.01 8.83 -11.40
CA GLU A 7 -1.08 10.21 -11.85
C GLU A 7 0.32 10.63 -12.31
N ILE A 8 0.39 11.47 -13.35
CA ILE A 8 1.66 12.07 -13.77
C ILE A 8 1.84 13.39 -13.04
N ILE A 9 2.99 13.56 -12.38
CA ILE A 9 3.33 14.76 -11.61
C ILE A 9 4.58 15.43 -12.18
N LYS A 10 4.80 16.70 -11.82
CA LYS A 10 6.00 17.45 -12.20
C LYS A 10 7.11 17.22 -11.17
N ASP A 11 7.79 16.09 -11.30
CA ASP A 11 8.87 15.64 -10.41
C ASP A 11 9.98 14.93 -11.20
N GLU A 12 11.12 14.62 -10.57
CA GLU A 12 12.17 13.78 -11.16
C GLU A 12 11.66 12.35 -11.44
N GLU A 13 10.73 11.88 -10.62
CA GLU A 13 9.99 10.63 -10.80
C GLU A 13 8.52 10.92 -11.18
N PRO A 14 8.22 11.07 -12.48
CA PRO A 14 6.94 11.63 -12.92
C PRO A 14 5.74 10.72 -12.66
N TYR A 15 5.92 9.43 -12.40
CA TYR A 15 4.81 8.51 -12.14
C TYR A 15 4.54 8.40 -10.64
N TYR A 16 3.44 8.99 -10.19
CA TYR A 16 2.96 8.87 -8.82
C TYR A 16 1.85 7.82 -8.73
N GLY A 17 1.93 6.94 -7.75
CA GLY A 17 0.97 5.88 -7.49
C GLY A 17 0.49 5.92 -6.04
N LYS A 18 -0.81 5.76 -5.81
CA LYS A 18 -1.39 5.64 -4.46
C LYS A 18 -2.55 4.64 -4.42
N ILE A 19 -2.86 4.13 -3.23
CA ILE A 19 -4.10 3.40 -2.97
C ILE A 19 -4.97 4.28 -2.06
N PRO A 20 -6.07 4.88 -2.55
CA PRO A 20 -6.86 5.85 -1.79
C PRO A 20 -7.35 5.34 -0.43
N GLU A 21 -7.62 4.04 -0.33
CA GLU A 21 -8.08 3.39 0.90
C GLU A 21 -6.96 3.22 1.95
N LEU A 22 -5.69 3.24 1.53
CA LEU A 22 -4.53 3.11 2.41
C LEU A 22 -3.90 4.48 2.64
N SER A 23 -4.34 5.15 3.72
CA SER A 23 -3.82 6.47 4.07
C SER A 23 -2.31 6.44 4.34
N GLY A 24 -1.58 7.29 3.63
CA GLY A 24 -0.12 7.38 3.74
C GLY A 24 0.65 6.39 2.87
N VAL A 25 -0.02 5.54 2.08
CA VAL A 25 0.64 4.61 1.16
C VAL A 25 0.64 5.16 -0.26
N TRP A 26 1.82 5.55 -0.71
CA TRP A 26 2.08 6.03 -2.07
C TRP A 26 3.51 5.71 -2.47
N ALA A 27 3.80 5.78 -3.76
CA ALA A 27 5.14 5.61 -4.29
C ALA A 27 5.30 6.41 -5.59
N THR A 28 6.53 6.69 -5.96
CA THR A 28 6.91 7.32 -7.22
C THR A 28 7.84 6.41 -8.02
N GLY A 29 8.05 6.72 -9.30
CA GLY A 29 9.04 6.05 -10.14
C GLY A 29 9.26 6.78 -11.47
N LYS A 30 10.37 6.49 -12.14
CA LYS A 30 10.71 7.06 -13.45
C LYS A 30 9.87 6.46 -14.58
N THR A 31 9.35 5.25 -14.37
CA THR A 31 8.42 4.57 -15.26
C THR A 31 7.17 4.11 -14.51
N LEU A 32 6.07 3.85 -15.23
CA LEU A 32 4.85 3.32 -14.63
C LEU A 32 5.08 1.95 -13.98
N GLU A 33 5.91 1.09 -14.59
CA GLU A 33 6.23 -0.23 -14.06
C GLU A 33 7.05 -0.15 -12.77
N GLU A 34 8.04 0.75 -12.73
CA GLU A 34 8.82 1.03 -11.53
C GLU A 34 7.94 1.58 -10.41
N CYS A 35 7.10 2.60 -10.69
CA CYS A 35 6.15 3.13 -9.72
C CYS A 35 5.20 2.03 -9.19
N ARG A 36 4.73 1.13 -10.07
CA ARG A 36 3.87 -0.01 -9.66
C ARG A 36 4.61 -1.01 -8.78
N LYS A 37 5.89 -1.28 -9.06
CA LYS A 37 6.75 -2.15 -8.24
C LYS A 37 6.97 -1.52 -6.87
N ASN A 38 7.40 -0.26 -6.84
CA ASN A 38 7.64 0.50 -5.61
C ASN A 38 6.37 0.55 -4.75
N LEU A 39 5.22 0.85 -5.36
CA LEU A 39 3.94 0.89 -4.65
C LEU A 39 3.57 -0.48 -4.03
N LYS A 40 3.89 -1.60 -4.70
CA LYS A 40 3.64 -2.94 -4.16
C LYS A 40 4.50 -3.19 -2.92
N GLU A 41 5.79 -2.86 -2.99
CA GLU A 41 6.73 -3.01 -1.86
C GLU A 41 6.30 -2.14 -0.67
N THR A 42 5.94 -0.88 -0.91
CA THR A 42 5.44 0.02 0.14
C THR A 42 4.16 -0.50 0.80
N VAL A 43 3.23 -1.10 0.04
CA VAL A 43 2.02 -1.72 0.59
C VAL A 43 2.36 -2.90 1.49
N GLU A 44 3.29 -3.76 1.07
CA GLU A 44 3.72 -4.93 1.85
C GLU A 44 4.34 -4.49 3.19
N ASP A 45 5.25 -3.53 3.16
CA ASP A 45 5.88 -2.97 4.36
C ASP A 45 4.86 -2.29 5.28
N TRP A 46 3.93 -1.52 4.72
CA TRP A 46 2.87 -0.87 5.47
C TRP A 46 1.96 -1.88 6.17
N ILE A 47 1.61 -2.99 5.52
CA ILE A 47 0.81 -4.06 6.13
C ILE A 47 1.59 -4.68 7.30
N ILE A 48 2.87 -5.03 7.10
CA ILE A 48 3.71 -5.62 8.15
C ILE A 48 3.79 -4.68 9.38
N LEU A 49 4.00 -3.39 9.15
CA LEU A 49 4.03 -2.38 10.20
C LEU A 49 2.67 -2.24 10.90
N SER A 50 1.57 -2.27 10.15
CA SER A 50 0.22 -2.14 10.70
C SER A 50 -0.11 -3.33 11.60
N VAL A 51 0.20 -4.56 11.17
CA VAL A 51 0.03 -5.77 11.97
C VAL A 51 0.87 -5.72 13.25
N LYS A 52 2.17 -5.36 13.14
CA LYS A 52 3.06 -5.28 14.32
C LYS A 52 2.63 -4.24 15.35
N LYS A 53 1.96 -3.18 14.91
CA LYS A 53 1.52 -2.07 15.75
C LYS A 53 0.05 -2.16 16.15
N ASP A 54 -0.63 -3.26 15.82
CA ASP A 54 -2.06 -3.45 16.02
C ASP A 54 -2.91 -2.30 15.45
N LEU A 55 -2.48 -1.75 14.30
CA LEU A 55 -3.20 -0.68 13.63
C LEU A 55 -4.33 -1.25 12.78
N PRO A 56 -5.50 -0.59 12.74
CA PRO A 56 -6.63 -1.04 11.94
C PRO A 56 -6.28 -0.99 10.45
N ILE A 57 -6.38 -2.14 9.78
CA ILE A 57 -6.21 -2.24 8.34
C ILE A 57 -7.60 -2.05 7.68
N PRO A 58 -7.78 -1.03 6.83
CA PRO A 58 -9.07 -0.77 6.21
C PRO A 58 -9.41 -1.85 5.18
N ASN A 59 -10.70 -2.12 5.01
CA ASN A 59 -11.17 -3.08 4.02
C ASN A 59 -10.90 -2.56 2.61
N LEU A 60 -10.29 -3.40 1.79
CA LEU A 60 -10.01 -3.09 0.39
C LEU A 60 -11.13 -3.61 -0.50
N GLY A 61 -12.34 -3.09 -0.31
CA GLY A 61 -13.52 -3.57 -1.04
C GLY A 61 -14.18 -4.71 -0.29
N LYS A 62 -14.16 -5.93 -0.85
CA LYS A 62 -14.70 -7.13 -0.18
C LYS A 62 -13.61 -7.88 0.59
N GLU A 63 -12.36 -7.57 0.32
CA GLU A 63 -11.19 -8.14 0.95
C GLU A 63 -10.88 -7.44 2.28
N SER A 64 -10.81 -8.21 3.36
CA SER A 64 -10.45 -7.76 4.70
C SER A 64 -9.28 -8.59 5.23
N ILE A 65 -8.30 -7.95 5.87
CA ILE A 65 -7.23 -8.64 6.59
C ILE A 65 -7.66 -8.73 8.05
N ARG A 66 -7.69 -9.95 8.59
CA ARG A 66 -7.88 -10.20 10.03
C ARG A 66 -6.60 -10.81 10.57
N VAL A 67 -6.07 -10.21 11.63
CA VAL A 67 -4.94 -10.77 12.37
C VAL A 67 -5.54 -11.60 13.49
N GLU A 68 -5.23 -12.90 13.52
CA GLU A 68 -5.56 -13.76 14.65
C GLU A 68 -4.38 -13.80 15.61
N GLU A 69 -4.61 -13.43 16.87
CA GLU A 69 -3.64 -13.66 17.92
C GLU A 69 -3.58 -15.16 18.22
N LYS A 70 -2.39 -15.77 18.07
CA LYS A 70 -2.17 -17.11 18.57
C LYS A 70 -2.21 -17.08 20.09
N VAL A 71 -3.34 -17.48 20.67
CA VAL A 71 -3.44 -17.82 22.09
C VAL A 71 -2.51 -19.01 22.32
N SER A 72 -1.39 -18.75 22.99
CA SER A 72 -0.51 -19.80 23.47
C SER A 72 -1.12 -20.31 24.78
N VAL A 73 -1.67 -21.52 24.75
CA VAL A 73 -2.18 -22.26 25.92
C VAL A 73 -1.03 -22.89 26.67
#